data_AF-A0AA96LS71-F1
#
_entry.id   AF-A0AA96LS71-F1
#
_cell.length_a   1.000
_cell.length_b   1.000
_cell.length_c   1.000
_cell.angle_alpha   90.00
_cell.angle_beta   90.00
_cell.angle_gamma   90.00
#
_symmetry.space_group_name_H-M   'P 1'
#
loop_
_entity.id
_entity.type
_entity.pdbx_description
1 polymer ?
#
loop_
_entity_poly.entity_id
_entity_poly.type
_entity_poly.pdbx_seq_one_letter_code
_entity_poly.pdbx_strand_id
1 'polypeptide(L)'
;MNEYLIPLTSACTLVTLNYLAIKVHSKMLIDSHERLLAPLLTGIASIIMMLVPFPASLGLIDLRSLPIFMAGLRYGLPVALFSAILPGATGLMAQEHHAWFNIAQDLLAPALISSYFHNKEFRNNVDIPIRLALQLCACVFLLRMVSYELVTQHLTWSYTLDQLFMFAISFSTLVMIIVMVNDENTSWRLQRKLEMQANQDGLTRLPNLRSFLPIADTILHKRKVSIMMIDLDNFKQYNDRYGHLEGDQLLQEVSAVLRQFISENDYLARYGGEEFILLSTEIHPEQVLKYGEYLCASVASVFEHKKSLDTLPITVSIGISIAASMGADLRSLISEADYALYQSKHGGKNRSTLYTQGDMNEQKMNA
;
A
#
# COMPACT_ATOMS: atom_id res chain seq x y z
N MET A 1 -35.89 31.78 -2.52
CA MET A 1 -35.77 30.34 -2.18
C MET A 1 -34.87 29.58 -3.15
N ASN A 2 -34.91 29.86 -4.47
CA ASN A 2 -34.02 29.19 -5.46
C ASN A 2 -32.53 29.61 -5.39
N GLU A 3 -32.22 30.82 -4.92
CA GLU A 3 -30.84 31.36 -4.93
C GLU A 3 -29.86 30.57 -4.05
N TYR A 4 -30.31 30.03 -2.92
CA TYR A 4 -29.49 29.24 -1.99
C TYR A 4 -29.45 27.74 -2.30
N LEU A 5 -30.29 27.25 -3.21
CA LEU A 5 -30.31 25.84 -3.63
C LEU A 5 -29.15 25.53 -4.58
N ILE A 6 -28.79 26.49 -5.44
CA ILE A 6 -27.70 26.35 -6.40
C ILE A 6 -26.36 26.03 -5.68
N PRO A 7 -25.95 26.77 -4.62
CA PRO A 7 -24.69 26.49 -3.91
C PRO A 7 -24.63 25.09 -3.32
N LEU A 8 -25.76 24.63 -2.79
CA LEU A 8 -25.89 23.30 -2.22
C LEU A 8 -25.77 22.21 -3.29
N THR A 9 -26.39 22.40 -4.46
CA THR A 9 -26.26 21.44 -5.57
C THR A 9 -24.84 21.38 -6.13
N SER A 10 -24.15 22.51 -6.26
CA SER A 10 -22.74 22.56 -6.69
C SER A 10 -21.83 21.86 -5.67
N ALA A 11 -22.07 22.11 -4.37
CA ALA A 11 -21.40 21.41 -3.27
C ALA A 11 -21.56 19.88 -3.36
N CYS A 12 -22.80 19.39 -3.52
CA CYS A 12 -23.06 17.95 -3.68
C CYS A 12 -22.39 17.39 -4.93
N THR A 13 -22.38 18.14 -6.03
CA THR A 13 -21.73 17.74 -7.29
C THR A 13 -20.23 17.59 -7.09
N LEU A 14 -19.59 18.54 -6.42
CA LEU A 14 -18.15 18.48 -6.14
C LEU A 14 -17.77 17.29 -5.26
N VAL A 15 -18.55 17.04 -4.21
CA VAL A 15 -18.36 15.88 -3.32
C VAL A 15 -18.49 14.57 -4.12
N THR A 16 -19.50 14.48 -4.99
CA THR A 16 -19.73 13.30 -5.83
C THR A 16 -18.61 13.08 -6.84
N LEU A 17 -18.13 14.13 -7.51
CA LEU A 17 -17.01 14.05 -8.44
C LEU A 17 -15.71 13.64 -7.75
N ASN A 18 -15.44 14.18 -6.55
CA ASN A 18 -14.28 13.77 -5.74
C ASN A 18 -14.38 12.30 -5.32
N TYR A 19 -15.56 11.84 -4.89
CA TYR A 19 -15.78 10.42 -4.57
C TYR A 19 -15.42 9.52 -5.75
N LEU A 20 -15.96 9.84 -6.93
CA LEU A 20 -15.73 9.06 -8.13
C LEU A 20 -14.25 9.07 -8.52
N ALA A 21 -13.60 10.23 -8.48
CA ALA A 21 -12.18 10.37 -8.78
C ALA A 21 -11.31 9.49 -7.86
N ILE A 22 -11.61 9.48 -6.56
CA ILE A 22 -10.90 8.64 -5.58
C ILE A 22 -11.09 7.15 -5.89
N LYS A 23 -12.33 6.69 -6.17
CA LYS A 23 -12.61 5.28 -6.49
C LYS A 23 -12.06 4.81 -7.83
N VAL A 24 -11.96 5.70 -8.82
CA VAL A 24 -11.32 5.39 -10.10
C VAL A 24 -9.81 5.28 -9.91
N HIS A 25 -9.20 6.23 -9.20
CA HIS A 25 -7.78 6.22 -8.90
C HIS A 25 -7.36 4.95 -8.16
N SER A 26 -8.13 4.54 -7.15
CA SER A 26 -7.84 3.34 -6.35
C SER A 26 -7.89 2.04 -7.17
N LYS A 27 -8.62 2.01 -8.29
CA LYS A 27 -8.71 0.86 -9.20
C LYS A 27 -7.72 0.88 -10.37
N MET A 28 -7.28 2.08 -10.82
CA MET A 28 -6.48 2.22 -12.04
C MET A 28 -4.95 2.28 -11.81
N LEU A 29 -4.45 2.16 -10.57
CA LEU A 29 -3.02 2.12 -10.23
C LEU A 29 -2.19 3.27 -10.87
N ILE A 30 -2.76 4.49 -10.91
CA ILE A 30 -2.15 5.66 -11.56
C ILE A 30 -1.21 6.39 -10.57
N ASP A 31 -0.22 5.69 -10.03
CA ASP A 31 0.70 6.30 -9.04
C ASP A 31 1.83 7.09 -9.72
N SER A 32 2.27 6.68 -10.91
CA SER A 32 3.45 7.23 -11.61
C SER A 32 3.23 8.65 -12.17
N HIS A 33 1.98 9.04 -12.47
CA HIS A 33 1.65 10.31 -13.12
C HIS A 33 0.69 11.20 -12.31
N GLU A 34 0.37 10.84 -11.07
CA GLU A 34 -0.63 11.55 -10.25
C GLU A 34 -0.30 13.05 -10.09
N ARG A 35 0.97 13.42 -9.85
CA ARG A 35 1.38 14.85 -9.76
C ARG A 35 1.19 15.63 -11.05
N LEU A 36 1.28 14.96 -12.20
CA LEU A 36 1.15 15.59 -13.52
C LEU A 36 -0.33 15.74 -13.91
N LEU A 37 -1.16 14.78 -13.51
CA LEU A 37 -2.61 14.78 -13.76
C LEU A 37 -3.38 15.62 -12.74
N ALA A 38 -2.87 15.74 -11.51
CA ALA A 38 -3.56 16.46 -10.43
C ALA A 38 -3.96 17.90 -10.82
N PRO A 39 -3.08 18.76 -11.38
CA PRO A 39 -3.47 20.11 -11.79
C PRO A 39 -4.60 20.14 -12.82
N LEU A 40 -4.62 19.17 -13.75
CA LEU A 40 -5.64 19.09 -14.79
C LEU A 40 -7.00 18.74 -14.17
N LEU A 41 -7.03 17.73 -13.30
CA LEU A 41 -8.27 17.27 -12.66
C LEU A 41 -8.86 18.31 -11.71
N THR A 42 -8.03 18.94 -10.87
CA THR A 42 -8.47 20.00 -9.95
C THR A 42 -8.85 21.28 -10.71
N GLY A 43 -8.16 21.60 -11.80
CA GLY A 43 -8.52 22.70 -12.71
C GLY A 43 -9.88 22.47 -13.38
N ILE A 44 -10.13 21.27 -13.91
CA ILE A 44 -11.45 20.89 -14.46
C ILE A 44 -12.53 20.93 -13.39
N ALA A 45 -12.29 20.38 -12.20
CA ALA A 45 -13.25 20.45 -11.09
C ALA A 45 -13.57 21.90 -10.71
N SER A 46 -12.57 22.79 -10.74
CA SER A 46 -12.77 24.22 -10.50
C SER A 46 -13.62 24.85 -11.59
N ILE A 47 -13.39 24.55 -12.87
CA ILE A 47 -14.23 25.00 -13.99
C ILE A 47 -15.68 24.51 -13.83
N ILE A 48 -15.89 23.26 -13.42
CA ILE A 48 -17.26 22.74 -13.19
C ILE A 48 -17.98 23.56 -12.12
N MET A 49 -17.27 24.01 -11.08
CA MET A 49 -17.83 24.91 -10.07
C MET A 49 -18.15 26.31 -10.62
N MET A 50 -17.52 26.73 -11.72
CA MET A 50 -17.78 27.99 -12.41
C MET A 50 -18.98 27.95 -13.37
N LEU A 51 -19.33 26.76 -13.89
CA LEU A 51 -20.37 26.61 -14.93
C LEU A 51 -21.78 27.00 -14.47
N VAL A 52 -22.02 27.05 -13.16
CA VAL A 52 -23.29 27.50 -12.58
C VAL A 52 -23.04 28.78 -11.80
N PRO A 53 -23.02 29.95 -12.47
CA PRO A 53 -22.76 31.22 -11.80
C PRO A 53 -23.88 31.53 -10.80
N PHE A 54 -23.48 32.00 -9.64
CA PHE A 54 -24.41 32.38 -8.57
C PHE A 54 -25.15 33.67 -8.92
N PRO A 55 -26.38 33.86 -8.40
CA PRO A 55 -27.15 35.08 -8.65
C PRO A 55 -26.37 36.32 -8.19
N ALA A 56 -26.49 37.41 -8.96
CA ALA A 56 -25.70 38.64 -8.79
C ALA A 56 -25.83 39.30 -7.40
N SER A 57 -26.87 38.95 -6.62
CA SER A 57 -27.08 39.38 -5.23
C SER A 57 -25.94 38.94 -4.29
N LEU A 58 -25.37 37.76 -4.53
CA LEU A 58 -24.29 37.18 -3.71
C LEU A 58 -22.91 37.78 -4.04
N GLY A 59 -22.77 38.62 -5.08
CA GLY A 59 -21.48 38.79 -5.74
C GLY A 59 -21.02 37.49 -6.39
N LEU A 60 -20.01 37.51 -7.26
CA LEU A 60 -19.49 36.30 -7.92
C LEU A 60 -18.78 35.38 -6.90
N ILE A 61 -19.53 34.77 -5.97
CA ILE A 61 -19.03 33.81 -4.98
C ILE A 61 -19.33 32.40 -5.49
N ASP A 62 -18.33 31.64 -5.88
CA ASP A 62 -18.49 30.21 -6.12
C ASP A 62 -17.55 29.34 -5.28
N LEU A 63 -17.64 28.03 -5.51
CA LEU A 63 -16.88 27.00 -4.81
C LEU A 63 -15.57 26.64 -5.55
N ARG A 64 -15.09 27.48 -6.50
CA ARG A 64 -13.91 27.17 -7.34
C ARG A 64 -12.59 27.08 -6.55
N SER A 65 -12.55 27.61 -5.33
CA SER A 65 -11.38 27.54 -4.44
C SER A 65 -11.20 26.17 -3.78
N LEU A 66 -12.25 25.34 -3.66
CA LEU A 66 -12.19 24.07 -2.93
C LEU A 66 -11.28 23.02 -3.59
N PRO A 67 -11.33 22.78 -4.92
CA PRO A 67 -10.38 21.86 -5.55
C PRO A 67 -8.93 22.35 -5.42
N ILE A 68 -8.72 23.67 -5.38
CA ILE A 68 -7.39 24.29 -5.24
C ILE A 68 -6.84 24.09 -3.82
N PHE A 69 -7.70 24.15 -2.79
CA PHE A 69 -7.29 23.81 -1.42
C PHE A 69 -6.72 22.39 -1.33
N MET A 70 -7.40 21.43 -1.95
CA MET A 70 -6.93 20.04 -1.97
C MET A 70 -5.63 19.88 -2.77
N ALA A 71 -5.48 20.63 -3.88
CA ALA A 71 -4.26 20.68 -4.66
C ALA A 71 -3.07 21.17 -3.81
N GLY A 72 -3.23 22.28 -3.09
CA GLY A 72 -2.19 22.85 -2.24
C GLY A 72 -1.86 22.00 -1.02
N LEU A 73 -2.87 21.49 -0.31
CA LEU A 73 -2.65 20.63 0.85
C LEU A 73 -1.88 19.35 0.50
N ARG A 74 -2.29 18.64 -0.57
CA ARG A 74 -1.72 17.32 -0.92
C ARG A 74 -0.44 17.40 -1.73
N TYR A 75 -0.31 18.38 -2.63
CA TYR A 75 0.78 18.42 -3.60
C TYR A 75 1.66 19.67 -3.52
N GLY A 76 1.26 20.68 -2.74
CA GLY A 76 2.01 21.90 -2.53
C GLY A 76 1.84 22.94 -3.64
N LEU A 77 2.63 24.00 -3.53
CA LEU A 77 2.46 25.24 -4.30
C LEU A 77 2.49 25.07 -5.82
N PRO A 78 3.44 24.33 -6.42
CA PRO A 78 3.50 24.23 -7.88
C PRO A 78 2.21 23.66 -8.48
N VAL A 79 1.70 22.57 -7.90
CA VAL A 79 0.48 21.90 -8.38
C VAL A 79 -0.74 22.78 -8.14
N ALA A 80 -0.83 23.48 -7.01
CA ALA A 80 -1.92 24.41 -6.73
C ALA A 80 -1.96 25.58 -7.73
N LEU A 81 -0.80 26.16 -8.06
CA LEU A 81 -0.70 27.24 -9.06
C LEU A 81 -1.05 26.74 -10.47
N PHE A 82 -0.57 25.57 -10.87
CA PHE A 82 -0.97 24.97 -12.16
C PHE A 82 -2.47 24.67 -12.22
N SER A 83 -3.07 24.25 -11.10
CA SER A 83 -4.51 24.00 -11.00
C SER A 83 -5.34 25.27 -11.24
N ALA A 84 -4.78 26.44 -10.93
CA ALA A 84 -5.43 27.74 -11.09
C ALA A 84 -5.42 28.27 -12.54
N ILE A 85 -4.55 27.75 -13.42
CA ILE A 85 -4.37 28.29 -14.78
C ILE A 85 -5.64 28.10 -15.62
N LEU A 86 -6.16 26.87 -15.68
CA LEU A 86 -7.35 26.54 -16.46
C LEU A 86 -8.59 27.36 -16.04
N PRO A 87 -9.01 27.34 -14.75
CA PRO A 87 -10.16 28.15 -14.30
C PRO A 87 -9.92 29.66 -14.49
N GLY A 88 -8.68 30.14 -14.30
CA GLY A 88 -8.34 31.54 -14.53
C GLY A 88 -8.48 31.95 -16.00
N ALA A 89 -7.99 31.13 -16.92
CA ALA A 89 -8.13 31.36 -18.36
C ALA A 89 -9.61 31.36 -18.78
N THR A 90 -10.41 30.42 -18.27
CA THR A 90 -11.85 30.38 -18.57
C THR A 90 -12.59 31.61 -18.04
N GLY A 91 -12.23 32.11 -16.85
CA GLY A 91 -12.83 33.33 -16.28
C GLY A 91 -12.53 34.58 -17.12
N LEU A 92 -11.31 34.70 -17.66
CA LEU A 92 -10.94 35.78 -18.57
C LEU A 92 -11.70 35.69 -19.90
N MET A 93 -11.80 34.49 -20.48
CA MET A 93 -12.52 34.26 -21.75
C MET A 93 -14.02 34.53 -21.63
N ALA A 94 -14.61 34.21 -20.47
CA ALA A 94 -16.01 34.50 -20.16
C ALA A 94 -16.29 35.98 -19.85
N GLN A 95 -15.27 36.85 -19.88
CA GLN A 95 -15.35 38.28 -19.56
C GLN A 95 -16.00 38.57 -18.20
N GLU A 96 -15.64 37.80 -17.17
CA GLU A 96 -16.12 38.04 -15.81
C GLU A 96 -15.81 39.48 -15.36
N HIS A 97 -16.80 40.15 -14.75
CA HIS A 97 -16.57 41.44 -14.11
C HIS A 97 -15.47 41.31 -13.05
N HIS A 98 -14.48 42.21 -13.12
CA HIS A 98 -13.29 42.18 -12.27
C HIS A 98 -12.51 40.84 -12.31
N ALA A 99 -12.40 40.20 -13.47
CA ALA A 99 -11.73 38.90 -13.64
C ALA A 99 -10.35 38.80 -12.96
N TRP A 100 -9.49 39.83 -13.06
CA TRP A 100 -8.18 39.84 -12.40
C TRP A 100 -8.26 39.79 -10.87
N PHE A 101 -9.27 40.43 -10.29
CA PHE A 101 -9.51 40.40 -8.86
C PHE A 101 -9.99 39.01 -8.42
N ASN A 102 -10.93 38.41 -9.17
CA ASN A 102 -11.42 37.05 -8.88
C ASN A 102 -10.30 36.01 -9.00
N ILE A 103 -9.42 36.12 -10.00
CA ILE A 103 -8.25 35.23 -10.14
C ILE A 103 -7.32 35.36 -8.93
N ALA A 104 -7.00 36.59 -8.53
CA ALA A 104 -6.13 36.82 -7.39
C ALA A 104 -6.72 36.24 -6.10
N GLN A 105 -8.01 36.46 -5.87
CA GLN A 105 -8.66 36.15 -4.61
C GLN A 105 -9.19 34.71 -4.51
N ASP A 106 -9.71 34.13 -5.60
CA ASP A 106 -10.43 32.85 -5.57
C ASP A 106 -9.61 31.71 -6.17
N LEU A 107 -8.46 32.01 -6.79
CA LEU A 107 -7.53 31.01 -7.32
C LEU A 107 -6.15 31.11 -6.69
N LEU A 108 -5.47 32.27 -6.80
CA LEU A 108 -4.09 32.42 -6.34
C LEU A 108 -3.96 32.44 -4.83
N ALA A 109 -4.79 33.21 -4.12
CA ALA A 109 -4.75 33.24 -2.65
C ALA A 109 -5.07 31.87 -2.02
N PRO A 110 -6.13 31.12 -2.42
CA PRO A 110 -6.36 29.76 -1.98
C PRO A 110 -5.19 28.82 -2.25
N ALA A 111 -4.54 28.93 -3.43
CA ALA A 111 -3.36 28.15 -3.75
C ALA A 111 -2.20 28.43 -2.78
N LEU A 112 -1.93 29.70 -2.48
CA LEU A 112 -0.87 30.10 -1.54
C LEU A 112 -1.19 29.65 -0.10
N ILE A 113 -2.40 29.97 0.38
CA ILE A 113 -2.83 29.67 1.75
C ILE A 113 -2.83 28.16 2.00
N SER A 114 -3.42 27.36 1.11
CA SER A 114 -3.44 25.90 1.27
C SER A 114 -2.06 25.27 1.17
N SER A 115 -1.20 25.78 0.29
CA SER A 115 0.16 25.28 0.14
C SER A 115 1.06 25.62 1.33
N TYR A 116 0.73 26.64 2.12
CA TYR A 116 1.41 26.92 3.39
C TYR A 116 1.23 25.77 4.40
N PHE A 117 0.04 25.14 4.40
CA PHE A 117 -0.27 23.98 5.24
C PHE A 117 0.06 22.64 4.56
N HIS A 118 0.80 22.66 3.46
CA HIS A 118 1.18 21.46 2.74
C HIS A 118 2.04 20.52 3.62
N ASN A 119 1.66 19.25 3.64
CA ASN A 119 2.52 18.18 4.13
C ASN A 119 2.63 17.10 3.04
N LYS A 120 3.86 16.70 2.70
CA LYS A 120 4.14 15.63 1.73
C LYS A 120 3.49 14.31 2.14
N GLU A 121 3.30 14.08 3.44
CA GLU A 121 2.68 12.88 3.98
C GLU A 121 1.18 12.76 3.66
N PHE A 122 0.47 13.89 3.44
CA PHE A 122 -0.95 13.87 3.06
C PHE A 122 -1.21 13.22 1.69
N ARG A 123 -0.15 13.05 0.88
CA ARG A 123 -0.20 12.24 -0.34
C ARG A 123 0.01 10.75 -0.07
N ASN A 124 0.76 10.42 0.98
CA ASN A 124 1.22 9.06 1.27
C ASN A 124 0.32 8.38 2.32
N ASN A 125 -0.99 8.47 2.12
CA ASN A 125 -2.01 7.80 2.96
C ASN A 125 -2.02 8.21 4.44
N VAL A 126 -1.52 9.41 4.78
CA VAL A 126 -1.67 10.02 6.11
C VAL A 126 -2.91 10.92 6.12
N ASP A 127 -3.63 10.88 7.23
CA ASP A 127 -4.88 11.62 7.41
C ASP A 127 -4.63 13.14 7.43
N ILE A 128 -5.47 13.86 6.71
CA ILE A 128 -5.49 15.33 6.70
C ILE A 128 -6.30 15.79 7.93
N PRO A 129 -5.72 16.61 8.83
CA PRO A 129 -6.44 17.10 10.01
C PRO A 129 -7.66 17.96 9.63
N ILE A 130 -8.84 17.61 10.14
CA ILE A 130 -10.10 18.33 9.84
C ILE A 130 -10.03 19.81 10.21
N ARG A 131 -9.26 20.19 11.24
CA ARG A 131 -9.04 21.60 11.62
C ARG A 131 -8.51 22.48 10.49
N LEU A 132 -7.79 21.90 9.51
CA LEU A 132 -7.28 22.63 8.35
C LEU A 132 -8.43 23.17 7.50
N ALA A 133 -9.57 22.46 7.42
CA ALA A 133 -10.73 22.95 6.69
C ALA A 133 -11.21 24.30 7.24
N LEU A 134 -11.31 24.40 8.56
CA LEU A 134 -11.73 25.63 9.23
C LEU A 134 -10.73 26.75 8.99
N GLN A 135 -9.43 26.47 9.13
CA GLN A 135 -8.36 27.47 8.94
C GLN A 135 -8.34 28.01 7.51
N LEU A 136 -8.41 27.14 6.50
CA LEU A 136 -8.40 27.54 5.09
C LEU A 136 -9.64 28.36 4.72
N CYS A 137 -10.84 27.87 5.07
CA CYS A 137 -12.07 28.58 4.80
C CYS A 137 -12.12 29.92 5.53
N ALA A 138 -11.64 30.00 6.77
CA ALA A 138 -11.62 31.25 7.54
C ALA A 138 -10.64 32.27 6.96
N CYS A 139 -9.44 31.84 6.56
CA CYS A 139 -8.47 32.73 5.92
C CYS A 139 -9.00 33.33 4.62
N VAL A 140 -9.63 32.52 3.75
CA VAL A 140 -10.20 33.02 2.48
C VAL A 140 -11.43 33.89 2.72
N PHE A 141 -12.29 33.53 3.67
CA PHE A 141 -13.42 34.37 4.09
C PHE A 141 -12.95 35.75 4.57
N LEU A 142 -12.00 35.80 5.50
CA LEU A 142 -11.46 37.07 6.02
C LEU A 142 -10.79 37.89 4.92
N LEU A 143 -10.00 37.26 4.06
CA LEU A 143 -9.37 37.92 2.92
C LEU A 143 -10.43 38.57 2.02
N ARG A 144 -11.52 37.85 1.72
CA ARG A 144 -12.62 38.34 0.89
C ARG A 144 -13.39 39.49 1.55
N MET A 145 -13.61 39.44 2.86
CA MET A 145 -14.25 40.53 3.59
C MET A 145 -13.41 41.82 3.54
N VAL A 146 -12.10 41.71 3.78
CA VAL A 146 -11.17 42.85 3.77
C VAL A 146 -11.01 43.43 2.37
N SER A 147 -10.86 42.58 1.35
CA SER A 147 -10.68 43.02 -0.03
C SER A 147 -11.93 43.73 -0.56
N TYR A 148 -13.13 43.23 -0.24
CA TYR A 148 -14.37 43.86 -0.65
C TYR A 148 -14.56 45.24 -0.02
N GLU A 149 -14.30 45.37 1.29
CA GLU A 149 -14.35 46.65 1.99
C GLU A 149 -13.35 47.66 1.40
N LEU A 150 -12.14 47.21 1.06
CA LEU A 150 -11.12 48.08 0.46
C LEU A 150 -11.54 48.61 -0.93
N VAL A 151 -12.22 47.78 -1.73
CA VAL A 151 -12.65 48.13 -3.09
C VAL A 151 -13.91 48.98 -3.11
N THR A 152 -14.88 48.65 -2.26
CA THR A 152 -16.23 49.26 -2.30
C THR A 152 -16.46 50.33 -1.25
N GLN A 153 -15.64 50.36 -0.20
CA GLN A 153 -15.74 51.26 0.97
C GLN A 153 -17.09 51.20 1.71
N HIS A 154 -17.92 50.19 1.41
CA HIS A 154 -19.28 50.07 1.91
C HIS A 154 -19.68 48.59 2.06
N LEU A 155 -19.38 47.99 3.21
CA LEU A 155 -19.90 46.68 3.58
C LEU A 155 -21.42 46.74 3.83
N THR A 156 -22.18 45.99 3.04
CA THR A 156 -23.62 45.82 3.26
C THR A 156 -23.91 44.57 4.09
N TRP A 157 -24.97 44.62 4.92
CA TRP A 157 -25.41 43.45 5.71
C TRP A 157 -25.80 42.27 4.83
N SER A 158 -26.44 42.51 3.69
CA SER A 158 -26.78 41.47 2.72
C SER A 158 -25.54 40.71 2.24
N TYR A 159 -24.49 41.43 1.83
CA TYR A 159 -23.23 40.82 1.41
C TYR A 159 -22.59 40.00 2.54
N THR A 160 -22.59 40.51 3.78
CA THR A 160 -22.01 39.77 4.91
C THR A 160 -22.72 38.46 5.20
N LEU A 161 -24.06 38.43 5.13
CA LEU A 161 -24.85 37.23 5.33
C LEU A 161 -24.60 36.20 4.23
N ASP A 162 -24.50 36.67 2.99
CA ASP A 162 -24.17 35.86 1.82
C ASP A 162 -22.78 35.23 1.93
N GLN A 163 -21.77 35.99 2.38
CA GLN A 163 -20.43 35.44 2.64
C GLN A 163 -20.42 34.41 3.77
N LEU A 164 -21.18 34.64 4.85
CA LEU A 164 -21.28 33.68 5.95
C LEU A 164 -21.95 32.37 5.50
N PHE A 165 -22.98 32.47 4.66
CA PHE A 165 -23.63 31.31 4.07
C PHE A 165 -22.64 30.52 3.18
N MET A 166 -21.90 31.21 2.31
CA MET A 166 -20.93 30.57 1.43
C MET A 166 -19.73 30.01 2.19
N PHE A 167 -19.31 30.65 3.28
CA PHE A 167 -18.34 30.09 4.21
C PHE A 167 -18.83 28.78 4.82
N ALA A 168 -20.08 28.73 5.31
CA ALA A 168 -20.65 27.53 5.91
C ALA A 168 -20.71 26.37 4.91
N ILE A 169 -21.13 26.63 3.66
CA ILE A 169 -21.12 25.62 2.59
C ILE A 169 -19.70 25.18 2.28
N SER A 170 -18.79 26.12 2.01
CA SER A 170 -17.40 25.81 1.67
C SER A 170 -16.72 24.98 2.75
N PHE A 171 -16.91 25.36 4.01
CA PHE A 171 -16.42 24.63 5.17
C PHE A 171 -17.00 23.22 5.22
N SER A 172 -18.34 23.07 5.14
CA SER A 172 -19.00 21.76 5.17
C SER A 172 -18.52 20.85 4.02
N THR A 173 -18.37 21.40 2.82
CA THR A 173 -17.89 20.63 1.66
C THR A 173 -16.43 20.21 1.80
N LEU A 174 -15.57 21.10 2.29
CA LEU A 174 -14.15 20.79 2.48
C LEU A 174 -13.95 19.74 3.58
N VAL A 175 -14.72 19.84 4.66
CA VAL A 175 -14.79 18.81 5.71
C VAL A 175 -15.19 17.47 5.10
N MET A 176 -16.24 17.43 4.29
CA MET A 176 -16.70 16.19 3.66
C MET A 176 -15.63 15.59 2.74
N ILE A 177 -14.97 16.39 1.91
CA ILE A 177 -13.89 15.95 1.03
C ILE A 177 -12.71 15.39 1.86
N ILE A 178 -12.31 16.07 2.93
CA ILE A 178 -11.23 15.61 3.82
C ILE A 178 -11.61 14.28 4.50
N VAL A 179 -12.84 14.16 5.00
CA VAL A 179 -13.32 12.91 5.62
C VAL A 179 -13.27 11.75 4.63
N MET A 180 -13.72 11.97 3.38
CA MET A 180 -13.69 10.93 2.35
C MET A 180 -12.28 10.50 1.98
N VAL A 181 -11.34 11.44 1.88
CA VAL A 181 -9.92 11.13 1.62
C VAL A 181 -9.32 10.33 2.78
N ASN A 182 -9.62 10.72 4.03
CA ASN A 182 -9.13 10.01 5.21
C ASN A 182 -9.74 8.60 5.36
N ASP A 183 -11.00 8.42 5.00
CA ASP A 183 -11.67 7.11 4.99
C ASP A 183 -11.03 6.16 3.96
N GLU A 184 -10.74 6.66 2.76
CA GLU A 184 -10.02 5.89 1.75
C GLU A 184 -8.59 5.54 2.23
N ASN A 185 -7.86 6.49 2.82
CA ASN A 185 -6.54 6.24 3.41
C ASN A 185 -6.58 5.16 4.50
N THR A 186 -7.63 5.16 5.33
CA THR A 186 -7.85 4.16 6.38
C THR A 186 -8.14 2.79 5.78
N SER A 187 -9.00 2.73 4.77
CA SER A 187 -9.32 1.51 4.04
C SER A 187 -8.07 0.88 3.41
N TRP A 188 -7.22 1.69 2.76
CA TRP A 188 -5.94 1.23 2.21
C TRP A 188 -4.99 0.69 3.28
N ARG A 189 -4.83 1.40 4.40
CA ARG A 189 -3.98 0.96 5.51
C ARG A 189 -4.46 -0.38 6.09
N LEU A 190 -5.77 -0.53 6.26
CA LEU A 190 -6.37 -1.75 6.78
C LEU A 190 -6.18 -2.91 5.81
N GLN A 191 -6.44 -2.70 4.52
CA GLN A 191 -6.24 -3.72 3.50
C GLN A 191 -4.78 -4.19 3.47
N ARG A 192 -3.81 -3.27 3.45
CA ARG A 192 -2.39 -3.62 3.46
C ARG A 192 -1.98 -4.39 4.72
N LYS A 193 -2.54 -4.03 5.87
CA LYS A 193 -2.31 -4.77 7.12
C LYS A 193 -2.87 -6.18 7.05
N LEU A 194 -4.09 -6.33 6.53
CA LEU A 194 -4.72 -7.64 6.33
C LEU A 194 -3.94 -8.50 5.34
N GLU A 195 -3.44 -7.92 4.25
CA GLU A 195 -2.57 -8.61 3.28
C GLU A 195 -1.28 -9.09 3.92
N MET A 196 -0.59 -8.23 4.69
CA MET A 196 0.63 -8.65 5.40
C MET A 196 0.34 -9.77 6.41
N GLN A 197 -0.74 -9.67 7.18
CA GLN A 197 -1.15 -10.71 8.13
C GLN A 197 -1.57 -12.01 7.43
N ALA A 198 -2.19 -11.91 6.24
CA ALA A 198 -2.62 -13.06 5.47
C ALA A 198 -1.49 -13.75 4.71
N ASN A 199 -0.38 -13.05 4.45
CA ASN A 199 0.74 -13.54 3.63
C ASN A 199 2.00 -13.89 4.43
N GLN A 200 2.06 -13.57 5.73
CA GLN A 200 3.18 -13.92 6.59
C GLN A 200 2.75 -14.95 7.64
N ASP A 201 3.71 -15.77 8.07
CA ASP A 201 3.57 -16.60 9.25
C ASP A 201 3.62 -15.75 10.53
N GLY A 202 2.70 -16.00 11.46
CA GLY A 202 2.56 -15.22 12.69
C GLY A 202 3.74 -15.36 13.66
N LEU A 203 4.44 -16.49 13.62
CA LEU A 203 5.53 -16.81 14.55
C LEU A 203 6.89 -16.39 13.98
N THR A 204 7.23 -16.84 12.77
CA THR A 204 8.57 -16.66 12.17
C THR A 204 8.68 -15.39 11.31
N ARG A 205 7.54 -14.75 10.97
CA ARG A 205 7.46 -13.61 10.03
C ARG A 205 7.97 -13.90 8.62
N LEU A 206 8.29 -15.16 8.30
CA LEU A 206 8.52 -15.59 6.93
C LEU A 206 7.21 -15.48 6.13
N PRO A 207 7.28 -15.38 4.79
CA PRO A 207 6.14 -15.68 3.93
C PRO A 207 5.49 -17.01 4.35
N ASN A 208 4.17 -17.09 4.30
CA ASN A 208 3.45 -18.35 4.53
C ASN A 208 3.18 -19.08 3.21
N LEU A 209 2.71 -20.33 3.29
CA LEU A 209 2.41 -21.13 2.11
C LEU A 209 1.44 -20.45 1.13
N ARG A 210 0.43 -19.72 1.63
CA ARG A 210 -0.53 -18.99 0.78
C ARG A 210 0.16 -17.95 -0.10
N SER A 211 1.13 -17.24 0.44
CA SER A 211 1.94 -16.26 -0.31
C SER A 211 2.99 -16.92 -1.21
N PHE A 212 3.51 -18.08 -0.80
CA PHE A 212 4.55 -18.82 -1.51
C PHE A 212 4.09 -19.32 -2.87
N LEU A 213 2.95 -20.00 -2.91
CA LEU A 213 2.45 -20.69 -4.10
C LEU A 213 2.33 -19.80 -5.36
N PRO A 214 1.65 -18.64 -5.35
CA PRO A 214 1.50 -17.83 -6.56
C PRO A 214 2.82 -17.23 -7.05
N ILE A 215 3.75 -16.91 -6.15
CA ILE A 215 5.07 -16.39 -6.50
C ILE A 215 5.91 -17.50 -7.12
N ALA A 216 5.93 -18.68 -6.49
CA ALA A 216 6.64 -19.84 -6.99
C ALA A 216 6.14 -20.26 -8.38
N ASP A 217 4.82 -20.29 -8.57
CA ASP A 217 4.20 -20.60 -9.86
C ASP A 217 4.60 -19.57 -10.93
N THR A 218 4.57 -18.27 -10.61
CA THR A 218 4.99 -17.20 -11.53
C THR A 218 6.47 -17.35 -11.95
N ILE A 219 7.36 -17.69 -11.02
CA ILE A 219 8.79 -17.87 -11.32
C ILE A 219 8.99 -19.14 -12.16
N LEU A 220 8.33 -20.23 -11.81
CA LEU A 220 8.40 -21.52 -12.50
C LEU A 220 7.92 -21.43 -13.97
N HIS A 221 6.94 -20.57 -14.26
CA HIS A 221 6.52 -20.27 -15.63
C HIS A 221 7.57 -19.52 -16.45
N LYS A 222 8.47 -18.76 -15.80
CA LYS A 222 9.50 -17.95 -16.46
C LYS A 222 10.84 -18.66 -16.58
N ARG A 223 11.15 -19.59 -15.66
CA ARG A 223 12.41 -20.33 -15.64
C ARG A 223 12.28 -21.63 -14.87
N LYS A 224 13.21 -22.56 -15.12
CA LYS A 224 13.35 -23.75 -14.27
C LYS A 224 13.85 -23.33 -12.88
N VAL A 225 13.37 -24.04 -11.87
CA VAL A 225 13.68 -23.82 -10.44
C VAL A 225 13.85 -25.17 -9.75
N SER A 226 14.42 -25.15 -8.55
CA SER A 226 14.35 -26.26 -7.59
C SER A 226 13.46 -25.90 -6.40
N ILE A 227 12.80 -26.90 -5.83
CA ILE A 227 12.04 -26.79 -4.59
C ILE A 227 12.75 -27.61 -3.53
N MET A 228 12.92 -27.03 -2.34
CA MET A 228 13.43 -27.72 -1.16
C MET A 228 12.40 -27.70 -0.04
N MET A 229 12.02 -28.88 0.44
CA MET A 229 11.26 -29.06 1.68
C MET A 229 12.25 -29.26 2.82
N ILE A 230 12.13 -28.46 3.88
CA ILE A 230 13.07 -28.41 4.99
C ILE A 230 12.28 -28.69 6.26
N ASP A 231 12.69 -29.66 7.07
CA ASP A 231 12.03 -29.98 8.34
C ASP A 231 13.05 -30.07 9.48
N LEU A 232 12.70 -29.49 10.62
CA LEU A 232 13.55 -29.43 11.80
C LEU A 232 13.63 -30.79 12.51
N ASP A 233 14.84 -31.33 12.65
CA ASP A 233 15.05 -32.64 13.25
C ASP A 233 14.73 -32.66 14.75
N ASN A 234 13.96 -33.67 15.17
CA ASN A 234 13.63 -33.93 16.57
C ASN A 234 12.86 -32.79 17.27
N PHE A 235 12.17 -31.92 16.52
CA PHE A 235 11.45 -30.78 17.09
C PHE A 235 10.38 -31.19 18.11
N LYS A 236 9.64 -32.27 17.85
CA LYS A 236 8.72 -32.84 18.85
C LYS A 236 9.42 -33.20 20.17
N GLN A 237 10.58 -33.86 20.13
CA GLN A 237 11.34 -34.22 21.33
C GLN A 237 11.87 -32.98 22.06
N TYR A 238 12.26 -31.95 21.30
CA TYR A 238 12.62 -30.65 21.85
C TYR A 238 11.45 -30.00 22.59
N ASN A 239 10.26 -29.97 21.98
CA ASN A 239 9.03 -29.47 22.60
C ASN A 239 8.64 -30.27 23.85
N ASP A 240 8.72 -31.60 23.80
CA ASP A 240 8.39 -32.47 24.93
C ASP A 240 9.34 -32.22 26.12
N ARG A 241 10.57 -31.79 25.85
CA ARG A 241 11.61 -31.53 26.87
C ARG A 241 11.58 -30.10 27.42
N TYR A 242 11.43 -29.09 26.57
CA TYR A 242 11.59 -27.69 26.92
C TYR A 242 10.28 -26.89 26.90
N GLY A 243 9.20 -27.51 26.41
CA GLY A 243 7.89 -26.89 26.26
C GLY A 243 7.72 -26.12 24.96
N HIS A 244 6.47 -25.93 24.55
CA HIS A 244 6.12 -25.30 23.28
C HIS A 244 6.64 -23.86 23.12
N LEU A 245 6.76 -23.09 24.21
CA LEU A 245 7.29 -21.72 24.15
C LEU A 245 8.75 -21.68 23.72
N GLU A 246 9.56 -22.65 24.18
CA GLU A 246 10.97 -22.76 23.77
C GLU A 246 11.06 -23.30 22.33
N GLY A 247 10.18 -24.21 21.93
CA GLY A 247 10.10 -24.65 20.54
C GLY A 247 9.72 -23.52 19.57
N ASP A 248 8.79 -22.66 19.97
CA ASP A 248 8.42 -21.48 19.19
C ASP A 248 9.62 -20.53 19.00
N GLN A 249 10.43 -20.32 20.04
CA GLN A 249 11.69 -19.57 19.94
C GLN A 249 12.69 -20.27 19.02
N LEU A 250 12.84 -21.58 19.14
CA LEU A 250 13.71 -22.37 18.27
C LEU A 250 13.32 -22.23 16.79
N LEU A 251 12.03 -22.26 16.47
CA LEU A 251 11.55 -22.05 15.10
C LEU A 251 11.87 -20.65 14.58
N GLN A 252 11.74 -19.62 15.42
CA GLN A 252 12.12 -18.25 15.04
C GLN A 252 13.62 -18.17 14.72
N GLU A 253 14.47 -18.79 15.53
CA GLU A 253 15.91 -18.76 15.35
C GLU A 253 16.35 -19.55 14.10
N VAL A 254 15.82 -20.75 13.91
CA VAL A 254 16.07 -21.55 12.70
C VAL A 254 15.62 -20.79 11.46
N SER A 255 14.46 -20.13 11.50
CA SER A 255 13.97 -19.34 10.37
C SER A 255 14.89 -18.16 10.04
N ALA A 256 15.49 -17.54 11.06
CA ALA A 256 16.46 -16.46 10.88
C ALA A 256 17.77 -16.96 10.29
N VAL A 257 18.25 -18.12 10.74
CA VAL A 257 19.45 -18.78 10.22
C VAL A 257 19.25 -19.16 8.76
N LEU A 258 18.15 -19.85 8.41
CA LEU A 258 17.85 -20.18 7.02
C LEU A 258 17.84 -18.93 6.15
N ARG A 259 17.13 -17.88 6.58
CA ARG A 259 17.05 -16.61 5.84
C ARG A 259 18.41 -15.92 5.66
N GLN A 260 19.35 -16.09 6.59
CA GLN A 260 20.70 -15.53 6.49
C GLN A 260 21.56 -16.23 5.44
N PHE A 261 21.34 -17.53 5.23
CA PHE A 261 22.18 -18.37 4.37
C PHE A 261 21.59 -18.66 2.98
N ILE A 262 20.38 -18.17 2.70
CA ILE A 262 19.82 -18.25 1.35
C ILE A 262 20.35 -17.17 0.40
N SER A 263 20.33 -17.45 -0.90
CA SER A 263 20.68 -16.46 -1.93
C SER A 263 19.59 -15.39 -2.06
N GLU A 264 19.96 -14.19 -2.53
CA GLU A 264 18.99 -13.09 -2.76
C GLU A 264 17.89 -13.44 -3.77
N ASN A 265 18.17 -14.40 -4.66
CA ASN A 265 17.22 -14.86 -5.68
C ASN A 265 16.33 -16.01 -5.20
N ASP A 266 16.54 -16.51 -3.99
CA ASP A 266 15.75 -17.60 -3.44
C ASP A 266 14.52 -17.07 -2.68
N TYR A 267 13.49 -17.90 -2.59
CA TYR A 267 12.26 -17.54 -1.91
C TYR A 267 11.93 -18.56 -0.82
N LEU A 268 12.06 -18.15 0.44
CA LEU A 268 11.82 -18.97 1.63
C LEU A 268 10.46 -18.66 2.25
N ALA A 269 9.72 -19.69 2.63
CA ALA A 269 8.46 -19.59 3.36
C ALA A 269 8.36 -20.65 4.46
N ARG A 270 7.50 -20.43 5.45
CA ARG A 270 7.08 -21.49 6.38
C ARG A 270 5.95 -22.28 5.74
N TYR A 271 6.13 -23.60 5.62
CA TYR A 271 5.14 -24.49 5.04
C TYR A 271 4.02 -24.79 6.05
N GLY A 272 4.39 -25.14 7.28
CA GLY A 272 3.49 -25.40 8.41
C GLY A 272 4.24 -26.12 9.53
N GLY A 273 3.78 -26.06 10.78
CA GLY A 273 4.45 -26.77 11.88
C GLY A 273 5.95 -26.44 11.99
N GLU A 274 6.81 -27.44 11.91
CA GLU A 274 8.28 -27.33 11.89
C GLU A 274 8.91 -27.32 10.49
N GLU A 275 8.08 -27.21 9.45
CA GLU A 275 8.46 -27.31 8.05
C GLU A 275 8.58 -25.94 7.37
N PHE A 276 9.59 -25.83 6.52
CA PHE A 276 9.86 -24.69 5.65
C PHE A 276 9.95 -25.16 4.19
N ILE A 277 9.68 -24.25 3.28
CA ILE A 277 9.80 -24.48 1.84
C ILE A 277 10.64 -23.38 1.21
N LEU A 278 11.58 -23.79 0.37
CA LEU A 278 12.49 -22.90 -0.36
C LEU A 278 12.32 -23.14 -1.86
N LEU A 279 12.18 -22.06 -2.62
CA LEU A 279 12.37 -22.07 -4.06
C LEU A 279 13.75 -21.49 -4.37
N SER A 280 14.55 -22.21 -5.15
CA SER A 280 15.84 -21.71 -5.64
C SER A 280 15.91 -21.68 -7.16
N THR A 281 16.71 -20.76 -7.67
CA THR A 281 16.99 -20.66 -9.12
C THR A 281 18.13 -21.55 -9.59
N GLU A 282 18.82 -22.22 -8.66
CA GLU A 282 19.80 -23.27 -8.97
C GLU A 282 19.07 -24.55 -9.39
N ILE A 283 19.54 -25.18 -10.47
CA ILE A 283 18.90 -26.34 -11.11
C ILE A 283 19.88 -27.46 -11.47
N HIS A 284 21.19 -27.23 -11.32
CA HIS A 284 22.20 -28.24 -11.57
C HIS A 284 22.24 -29.22 -10.39
N PRO A 285 21.94 -30.52 -10.59
CA PRO A 285 21.78 -31.49 -9.50
C PRO A 285 22.87 -31.46 -8.43
N GLU A 286 24.14 -31.44 -8.84
CA GLU A 286 25.29 -31.39 -7.92
C GLU A 286 25.35 -30.09 -7.11
N GLN A 287 25.01 -28.96 -7.72
CA GLN A 287 25.06 -27.65 -7.07
C GLN A 287 23.89 -27.48 -6.10
N VAL A 288 22.68 -27.90 -6.51
CA VAL A 288 21.49 -27.87 -5.66
C VAL A 288 21.69 -28.78 -4.44
N LEU A 289 22.26 -29.98 -4.62
CA LEU A 289 22.54 -30.89 -3.51
C LEU A 289 23.56 -30.29 -2.53
N LYS A 290 24.69 -29.79 -3.03
CA LYS A 290 25.71 -29.08 -2.23
C LYS A 290 25.11 -27.89 -1.49
N TYR A 291 24.20 -27.17 -2.13
CA TYR A 291 23.53 -26.04 -1.51
C TYR A 291 22.61 -26.49 -0.35
N GLY A 292 21.87 -27.59 -0.53
CA GLY A 292 21.12 -28.22 0.57
C GLY A 292 22.03 -28.68 1.72
N GLU A 293 23.16 -29.33 1.42
CA GLU A 293 24.15 -29.75 2.44
C GLU A 293 24.73 -28.55 3.19
N TYR A 294 25.02 -27.48 2.47
CA TYR A 294 25.49 -26.22 3.05
C TYR A 294 24.46 -25.65 4.03
N LEU A 295 23.18 -25.61 3.68
CA LEU A 295 22.12 -25.14 4.60
C LEU A 295 22.02 -26.01 5.86
N CYS A 296 22.07 -27.34 5.72
CA CYS A 296 22.10 -28.27 6.86
C CYS A 296 23.29 -27.97 7.80
N ALA A 297 24.50 -27.86 7.24
CA ALA A 297 25.71 -27.56 8.00
C ALA A 297 25.65 -26.18 8.67
N SER A 298 25.06 -25.19 7.98
CA SER A 298 24.93 -23.82 8.48
C SER A 298 23.99 -23.77 9.70
N VAL A 299 22.85 -24.46 9.63
CA VAL A 299 21.97 -24.61 10.80
C VAL A 299 22.70 -25.35 11.92
N ALA A 300 23.28 -26.51 11.66
CA ALA A 300 23.95 -27.31 12.70
C ALA A 300 25.05 -26.53 13.43
N SER A 301 25.88 -25.78 12.70
CA SER A 301 26.99 -25.00 13.27
C SER A 301 26.55 -23.85 14.18
N VAL A 302 25.44 -23.16 13.83
CA VAL A 302 24.92 -22.05 14.67
C VAL A 302 24.43 -22.57 16.02
N PHE A 303 23.89 -23.79 16.06
CA PHE A 303 23.33 -24.37 17.28
C PHE A 303 24.29 -25.29 18.05
N GLU A 304 25.49 -25.56 17.52
CA GLU A 304 26.49 -26.45 18.13
C GLU A 304 26.88 -26.03 19.56
N HIS A 305 26.94 -24.73 19.83
CA HIS A 305 27.32 -24.18 21.14
C HIS A 305 26.15 -23.74 22.02
N LYS A 306 24.92 -23.86 21.52
CA LYS A 306 23.74 -23.35 22.21
C LYS A 306 23.24 -24.38 23.23
N LYS A 307 23.86 -24.36 24.43
CA LYS A 307 23.41 -25.00 25.69
C LYS A 307 22.42 -26.16 25.52
N SER A 308 22.81 -27.24 24.86
CA SER A 308 22.21 -28.54 25.17
C SER A 308 23.16 -29.22 26.12
N LEU A 309 22.89 -29.04 27.41
CA LEU A 309 23.57 -29.80 28.47
C LEU A 309 23.26 -31.30 28.38
N ASP A 310 22.42 -31.77 27.45
CA ASP A 310 22.19 -33.20 27.17
C ASP A 310 21.63 -33.48 25.74
N THR A 311 22.52 -33.95 24.86
CA THR A 311 22.35 -34.97 23.78
C THR A 311 21.49 -34.78 22.51
N LEU A 312 20.60 -33.78 22.38
CA LEU A 312 19.81 -33.63 21.13
C LEU A 312 20.36 -32.53 20.20
N PRO A 313 20.99 -32.88 19.06
CA PRO A 313 21.48 -31.89 18.11
C PRO A 313 20.30 -31.21 17.38
N ILE A 314 20.38 -29.89 17.23
CA ILE A 314 19.43 -29.10 16.42
C ILE A 314 19.96 -29.08 15.00
N THR A 315 19.31 -29.82 14.12
CA THR A 315 19.66 -29.94 12.70
C THR A 315 18.41 -29.88 11.84
N VAL A 316 18.58 -29.72 10.53
CA VAL A 316 17.47 -29.82 9.57
C VAL A 316 17.76 -30.94 8.58
N SER A 317 16.70 -31.57 8.09
CA SER A 317 16.76 -32.46 6.93
C SER A 317 16.07 -31.78 5.75
N ILE A 318 16.57 -32.02 4.54
CA ILE A 318 16.12 -31.32 3.33
C ILE A 318 15.83 -32.30 2.20
N GLY A 319 14.61 -32.28 1.67
CA GLY A 319 14.26 -32.96 0.43
C GLY A 319 14.21 -32.00 -0.73
N ILE A 320 14.76 -32.39 -1.88
CA ILE A 320 14.95 -31.50 -3.03
C ILE A 320 14.30 -32.10 -4.27
N SER A 321 13.58 -31.29 -5.03
CA SER A 321 13.14 -31.62 -6.40
C SER A 321 13.56 -30.53 -7.38
N ILE A 322 13.79 -30.90 -8.64
CA ILE A 322 14.22 -29.98 -9.69
C ILE A 322 13.18 -30.01 -10.82
N ALA A 323 12.70 -28.84 -11.22
CA ALA A 323 11.73 -28.73 -12.31
C ALA A 323 12.29 -29.28 -13.62
N ALA A 324 11.63 -30.30 -14.18
CA ALA A 324 12.00 -30.89 -15.47
C ALA A 324 11.92 -29.86 -16.62
N SER A 325 10.92 -28.96 -16.56
CA SER A 325 10.68 -27.89 -17.52
C SER A 325 10.13 -26.64 -16.85
N MET A 326 10.16 -25.51 -17.58
CA MET A 326 9.38 -24.33 -17.19
C MET A 326 7.89 -24.68 -17.22
N GLY A 327 7.11 -24.13 -16.30
CA GLY A 327 5.68 -24.40 -16.18
C GLY A 327 5.35 -25.84 -15.75
N ALA A 328 6.29 -26.57 -15.14
CA ALA A 328 5.97 -27.82 -14.48
C ALA A 328 4.92 -27.61 -13.37
N ASP A 329 4.20 -28.65 -12.98
CA ASP A 329 3.23 -28.54 -11.88
C ASP A 329 3.96 -28.37 -10.54
N LEU A 330 3.80 -27.19 -9.93
CA LEU A 330 4.40 -26.86 -8.64
C LEU A 330 3.99 -27.85 -7.54
N ARG A 331 2.76 -28.36 -7.56
CA ARG A 331 2.30 -29.32 -6.54
C ARG A 331 3.04 -30.65 -6.63
N SER A 332 3.26 -31.12 -7.85
CA SER A 332 4.09 -32.31 -8.11
C SER A 332 5.52 -32.11 -7.61
N LEU A 333 6.15 -30.96 -7.88
CA LEU A 333 7.50 -30.66 -7.36
C LEU A 333 7.56 -30.63 -5.83
N ILE A 334 6.56 -30.06 -5.17
CA ILE A 334 6.47 -30.06 -3.70
C ILE A 334 6.35 -31.50 -3.18
N SER A 335 5.51 -32.33 -3.80
CA SER A 335 5.34 -33.74 -3.41
C SER A 335 6.61 -34.56 -3.62
N GLU A 336 7.36 -34.31 -4.69
CA GLU A 336 8.66 -34.96 -4.95
C GLU A 336 9.71 -34.56 -3.92
N ALA A 337 9.76 -33.27 -3.56
CA ALA A 337 10.67 -32.76 -2.54
C ALA A 337 10.31 -33.30 -1.14
N ASP A 338 9.02 -33.38 -0.80
CA ASP A 338 8.54 -33.97 0.45
C ASP A 338 8.94 -35.45 0.57
N TYR A 339 8.85 -36.19 -0.52
CA TYR A 339 9.29 -37.57 -0.54
C TYR A 339 10.82 -37.71 -0.34
N ALA A 340 11.62 -36.86 -0.98
CA ALA A 340 13.06 -36.82 -0.72
C ALA A 340 13.41 -36.37 0.72
N LEU A 341 12.55 -35.56 1.34
CA LEU A 341 12.70 -35.15 2.74
C LEU A 341 12.47 -36.34 3.67
N TYR A 342 11.44 -37.15 3.39
CA TYR A 342 11.20 -38.41 4.08
C TYR A 342 12.44 -39.32 4.03
N GLN A 343 13.08 -39.46 2.87
CA GLN A 343 14.33 -40.21 2.72
C GLN A 343 15.46 -39.62 3.55
N SER A 344 15.60 -38.29 3.58
CA SER A 344 16.61 -37.61 4.41
C SER A 344 16.42 -37.92 5.90
N LYS A 345 15.17 -37.90 6.38
CA LYS A 345 14.83 -38.23 7.78
C LYS A 345 15.14 -39.68 8.13
N HIS A 346 14.86 -40.62 7.23
CA HIS A 346 15.11 -42.05 7.42
C HIS A 346 16.58 -42.45 7.19
N GLY A 347 17.31 -41.68 6.39
CA GLY A 347 18.72 -41.91 6.12
C GLY A 347 19.64 -41.61 7.30
N GLY A 348 19.14 -40.99 8.38
CA GLY A 348 19.92 -40.60 9.55
C GLY A 348 19.90 -39.10 9.85
N LYS A 349 18.98 -38.34 9.22
CA LYS A 349 18.77 -36.90 9.44
C LYS A 349 19.98 -36.03 9.07
N ASN A 350 19.91 -34.72 9.35
CA ASN A 350 20.96 -33.73 9.11
C ASN A 350 21.62 -33.84 7.72
N ARG A 351 20.78 -33.93 6.67
CA ARG A 351 21.23 -34.14 5.30
C ARG A 351 20.23 -33.61 4.29
N SER A 352 20.70 -33.41 3.07
CA SER A 352 19.84 -33.21 1.92
C SER A 352 19.75 -34.50 1.08
N THR A 353 18.63 -34.69 0.39
CA THR A 353 18.45 -35.75 -0.62
C THR A 353 17.75 -35.15 -1.83
N LEU A 354 18.27 -35.47 -3.02
CA LEU A 354 17.66 -35.08 -4.29
C LEU A 354 16.74 -36.20 -4.78
N TYR A 355 15.50 -35.85 -5.09
CA TYR A 355 14.53 -36.77 -5.68
C TYR A 355 15.02 -37.29 -7.04
N THR A 356 14.95 -38.61 -7.22
CA THR A 356 15.13 -39.24 -8.53
C THR A 356 13.86 -39.98 -8.94
N GLN A 357 13.52 -39.96 -10.24
CA GLN A 357 12.27 -40.55 -10.76
C GLN A 357 12.07 -42.04 -10.45
N GLY A 358 13.13 -42.77 -10.06
CA GLY A 358 13.04 -44.17 -9.63
C GLY A 358 12.44 -44.35 -8.23
N ASP A 359 12.51 -43.33 -7.39
CA ASP A 359 12.33 -43.49 -5.95
C ASP A 359 10.85 -43.65 -5.56
N MET A 360 9.90 -43.02 -6.28
CA MET A 360 8.47 -43.05 -5.92
C MET A 360 7.82 -44.45 -6.10
N ASN A 361 8.44 -45.32 -6.91
CA ASN A 361 7.98 -46.69 -7.12
C ASN A 361 8.34 -47.61 -5.93
N GLU A 362 9.43 -47.33 -5.20
CA GLU A 362 9.83 -48.14 -4.03
C GLU A 362 8.90 -47.92 -2.83
N GLN A 363 8.39 -46.70 -2.63
CA GLN A 363 7.49 -46.41 -1.52
C GLN A 363 6.11 -47.06 -1.68
N LYS A 364 5.58 -47.16 -2.91
CA LYS A 364 4.34 -47.90 -3.20
C LYS A 364 4.48 -49.42 -3.09
N MET A 365 5.70 -49.95 -3.17
CA MET A 365 5.98 -51.36 -2.91
C MET A 365 6.14 -51.69 -1.42
N ASN A 366 6.47 -50.68 -0.60
CA ASN A 366 6.77 -50.84 0.82
C ASN A 366 5.68 -50.30 1.77
N ALA A 367 4.58 -49.78 1.23
CA ALA A 367 3.36 -49.38 1.94
C ALA A 367 2.24 -50.41 1.69
#